data_AF-J5KZR2-F1
#
_entry.id   AF-J5KZR2-F1
#
_cell.length_a   1.000
_cell.length_b   1.000
_cell.length_c   1.000
_cell.angle_alpha   90.00
_cell.angle_beta   90.00
_cell.angle_gamma   90.00
#
_symmetry.space_group_name_H-M   'P 1'
#
loop_
_entity.id
_entity.type
_entity.pdbx_description
1 polymer ?
#
loop_
_entity_poly.entity_id
_entity_poly.type
_entity_poly.pdbx_seq_one_letter_code
_entity_poly.pdbx_strand_id
1 'polypeptide(L)'
;MAKLTEETKEKILADFHTGKYTIRELGKKYDVSHTTVMKMTKGLEPKNKEKVATLIAIETDLAGQSFQEVSSVREAVDTATKHLIYFQNRALANQKKADELLEFADDLADIDAHSRITARNKETVLGKSPETIIHNTNAQQNVEQTKIVIERKGLIDE
;
A
#
# COMPACT_ATOMS: atom_id res chain seq x y z
N MET A 1 30.11 36.98 4.82
CA MET A 1 29.22 35.95 5.40
C MET A 1 29.87 34.60 5.16
N ALA A 2 30.07 33.80 6.20
CA ALA A 2 30.54 32.43 6.02
C ALA A 2 29.54 31.67 5.11
N LYS A 3 30.06 30.96 4.12
CA LYS A 3 29.23 30.22 3.17
C LYS A 3 28.56 29.07 3.93
N LEU A 4 27.22 29.00 3.88
CA LEU A 4 26.45 27.91 4.49
C LEU A 4 26.92 26.57 3.91
N THR A 5 27.27 25.61 4.76
CA THR A 5 27.71 24.27 4.33
C THR A 5 26.54 23.51 3.71
N GLU A 6 26.83 22.56 2.81
CA GLU A 6 25.79 21.71 2.22
C GLU A 6 25.08 20.86 3.27
N GLU A 7 25.82 20.40 4.29
CA GLU A 7 25.24 19.66 5.42
C GLU A 7 24.21 20.49 6.20
N THR A 8 24.50 21.77 6.50
CA THR A 8 23.54 22.63 7.20
C THR A 8 22.33 22.93 6.32
N LYS A 9 22.52 23.04 4.99
CA LYS A 9 21.39 23.21 4.06
C LYS A 9 20.46 22.01 4.08
N GLU A 10 21.02 20.81 4.01
CA GLU A 10 20.27 19.56 4.04
C GLU A 10 19.46 19.44 5.34
N LYS A 11 20.07 19.74 6.49
CA LYS A 11 19.39 19.74 7.79
C LYS A 11 18.24 20.74 7.85
N ILE A 12 18.43 21.98 7.39
CA ILE A 12 17.38 23.00 7.34
C ILE A 12 16.20 22.52 6.48
N LEU A 13 16.47 21.95 5.31
CA LEU A 13 15.44 21.45 4.42
C LEU A 13 14.69 20.24 4.99
N ALA A 14 15.41 19.32 5.65
CA ALA A 14 14.81 18.18 6.33
C ALA A 14 13.83 18.63 7.43
N ASP A 15 14.26 19.56 8.29
CA ASP A 15 13.42 20.13 9.34
C ASP A 15 12.25 20.92 8.78
N PHE A 16 12.45 21.72 7.73
CA PHE A 16 11.37 22.40 7.03
C PHE A 16 10.30 21.42 6.54
N HIS A 17 10.74 20.30 5.95
CA HIS A 17 9.82 19.29 5.43
C HIS A 17 8.98 18.60 6.50
N THR A 18 9.38 18.63 7.78
CA THR A 18 8.55 18.16 8.90
C THR A 18 7.28 18.99 9.08
N GLY A 19 7.29 20.26 8.64
CA GLY A 19 6.19 21.20 8.83
C GLY A 19 5.98 21.64 10.28
N LYS A 20 6.88 21.28 11.20
CA LYS A 20 6.79 21.62 12.63
C LYS A 20 7.42 22.97 12.99
N TYR A 21 8.38 23.43 12.20
CA TYR A 21 9.14 24.64 12.48
C TYR A 21 8.78 25.75 11.49
N THR A 22 8.65 26.96 12.01
CA THR A 22 8.58 28.18 11.21
C THR A 22 9.95 28.55 10.66
N ILE A 23 9.98 29.35 9.58
CA ILE A 23 11.21 29.89 8.98
C ILE A 23 12.10 30.61 10.01
N ARG A 24 11.50 31.29 11.00
CA ARG A 24 12.23 32.00 12.06
C ARG A 24 12.85 31.04 13.06
N GLU A 25 12.15 29.98 13.45
CA GLU A 25 12.68 28.96 14.35
C GLU A 25 13.83 28.18 13.71
N LEU A 26 13.71 27.84 12.42
CA LEU A 26 14.81 27.26 11.65
C LEU A 26 16.03 28.18 11.59
N GLY A 27 15.80 29.48 11.35
CA GLY A 27 16.89 30.46 11.35
C GLY A 27 17.64 30.50 12.70
N LYS A 28 16.90 30.49 13.81
CA LYS A 28 17.50 30.41 15.15
C LYS A 28 18.22 29.09 15.40
N LYS A 29 17.60 27.96 15.03
CA LYS A 29 18.12 26.61 15.29
C LYS A 29 19.47 26.36 14.62
N TYR A 30 19.68 26.92 13.43
CA TYR A 30 20.87 26.68 12.61
C TYR A 30 21.82 27.88 12.54
N ASP A 31 21.58 28.93 13.34
CA ASP A 31 22.33 30.19 13.32
C ASP A 31 22.44 30.81 11.90
N VAL A 32 21.30 30.88 11.22
CA VAL A 32 21.18 31.46 9.87
C VAL A 32 20.08 32.50 9.85
N SER A 33 20.27 33.58 9.07
CA SER A 33 19.19 34.54 8.84
C SER A 33 17.92 33.86 8.33
N HIS A 34 16.76 34.22 8.91
CA HIS A 34 15.45 33.78 8.44
C HIS A 34 15.24 34.06 6.94
N THR A 35 15.85 35.11 6.39
CA THR A 35 15.80 35.44 4.96
C THR A 35 16.51 34.39 4.11
N THR A 36 17.61 33.82 4.60
CA THR A 36 18.32 32.72 3.93
C THR A 36 17.46 31.46 3.92
N VAL A 37 16.85 31.10 5.06
CA VAL A 37 15.93 29.96 5.14
C VAL A 37 14.72 30.15 4.23
N MET A 38 14.15 31.36 4.17
CA MET A 38 13.07 31.70 3.25
C MET A 38 13.47 31.50 1.78
N LYS A 39 14.69 31.91 1.39
CA LYS A 39 15.20 31.67 0.03
C LYS A 39 15.36 30.18 -0.28
N MET A 40 15.85 29.40 0.68
CA MET A 40 16.06 27.95 0.52
C MET A 40 14.75 27.17 0.39
N THR A 41 13.71 27.62 1.08
CA THR A 41 12.40 26.94 1.15
C THR A 41 11.38 27.52 0.19
N LYS A 42 11.77 28.53 -0.61
CA LYS A 42 10.88 29.24 -1.52
C LYS A 42 10.27 28.27 -2.54
N GLY A 43 8.94 28.21 -2.58
CA GLY A 43 8.20 27.33 -3.49
C GLY A 43 8.20 25.86 -3.09
N LEU A 44 8.75 25.51 -1.93
CA LEU A 44 8.67 24.16 -1.37
C LEU A 44 7.52 24.06 -0.38
N GLU A 45 6.92 22.88 -0.30
CA GLU A 45 5.93 22.55 0.72
C GLU A 45 6.45 21.51 1.72
N PRO A 46 5.99 21.52 2.98
CA PRO A 46 6.35 20.50 3.94
C PRO A 46 5.77 19.11 3.63
N LYS A 47 6.53 18.27 2.92
CA LYS A 47 6.11 16.92 2.46
C LYS A 47 5.92 15.85 3.54
N ASN A 48 6.32 16.12 4.79
CA ASN A 48 6.25 15.15 5.89
C ASN A 48 5.28 15.57 7.01
N LYS A 49 4.52 16.65 6.84
CA LYS A 49 3.59 17.15 7.86
C LYS A 49 2.61 16.09 8.36
N GLU A 50 1.98 15.36 7.44
CA GLU A 50 1.05 14.28 7.77
C GLU A 50 1.75 13.11 8.45
N LYS A 51 2.92 12.69 7.94
CA LYS A 51 3.72 11.61 8.55
C LYS A 51 4.05 11.93 10.02
N VAL A 52 4.45 13.16 10.30
CA VAL A 52 4.76 13.60 11.66
C VAL A 52 3.50 13.60 12.53
N ALA A 53 2.35 14.02 12.00
CA ALA A 53 1.08 13.97 12.75
C ALA A 53 0.69 12.52 13.09
N THR A 54 0.80 11.59 12.14
CA THR A 54 0.53 10.16 12.35
C THR A 54 1.47 9.56 13.39
N LEU A 55 2.78 9.85 13.31
CA LEU A 55 3.75 9.34 14.28
C LEU A 55 3.49 9.88 15.69
N ILE A 56 3.12 11.15 15.82
CA ILE A 56 2.75 11.71 17.14
C ILE A 56 1.53 10.99 17.72
N ALA A 57 0.52 10.70 16.91
CA ALA A 57 -0.65 9.97 17.38
C ALA A 57 -0.26 8.57 17.89
N ILE A 58 0.52 7.82 17.09
CA ILE A 58 1.02 6.48 17.47
C ILE A 58 1.84 6.55 18.77
N GLU A 59 2.81 7.46 18.86
CA GLU A 59 3.66 7.59 20.06
C GLU A 59 2.87 8.03 21.28
N THR A 60 1.79 8.82 21.10
CA THR A 60 0.88 9.19 22.19
C THR A 60 0.10 7.98 22.71
N ASP A 61 -0.41 7.13 21.80
CA ASP A 61 -1.13 5.90 22.17
C ASP A 61 -0.22 4.88 22.88
N LEU A 62 1.08 4.89 22.54
CA LEU A 62 2.09 4.02 23.16
C LEU A 62 2.63 4.58 24.49
N ALA A 63 2.45 5.87 24.79
CA ALA A 63 3.10 6.53 25.93
C ALA A 63 2.74 5.95 27.32
N GLY A 64 1.60 5.27 27.43
CA GLY A 64 1.15 4.62 28.67
C GLY A 64 1.59 3.16 28.83
N GLN A 65 2.26 2.58 27.83
CA GLN A 65 2.61 1.16 27.82
C GLN A 65 3.99 0.91 28.44
N SER A 66 4.25 -0.34 28.82
CA SER A 66 5.56 -0.73 29.31
C SER A 66 6.62 -0.65 28.22
N PHE A 67 7.89 -0.49 28.62
CA PHE A 67 9.01 -0.51 27.69
C PHE A 67 9.03 -1.78 26.82
N GLN A 68 8.72 -2.94 27.41
CA GLN A 68 8.68 -4.21 26.72
C GLN A 68 7.57 -4.28 25.66
N GLU A 69 6.38 -3.75 25.96
CA GLU A 69 5.28 -3.67 24.99
C GLU A 69 5.64 -2.76 23.81
N VAL A 70 6.15 -1.56 24.11
CA VAL A 70 6.58 -0.61 23.07
C VAL A 70 7.70 -1.20 22.20
N SER A 71 8.68 -1.87 22.81
CA SER A 71 9.75 -2.55 22.08
C SER A 71 9.20 -3.63 21.15
N SER A 72 8.30 -4.47 21.66
CA SER A 72 7.68 -5.55 20.88
C SER A 72 6.88 -5.02 19.69
N VAL A 73 6.13 -3.93 19.87
CA VAL A 73 5.41 -3.26 18.78
C VAL A 73 6.38 -2.75 17.72
N ARG A 74 7.45 -2.07 18.12
CA ARG A 74 8.45 -1.53 17.20
C ARG A 74 9.18 -2.63 16.42
N GLU A 75 9.54 -3.72 17.09
CA GLU A 75 10.16 -4.90 16.46
C GLU A 75 9.24 -5.57 15.43
N ALA A 76 7.94 -5.70 15.76
CA ALA A 76 6.95 -6.24 14.84
C ALA A 76 6.78 -5.36 13.59
N VAL A 77 6.71 -4.03 13.75
CA VAL A 77 6.61 -3.07 12.65
C VAL A 77 7.87 -3.11 11.76
N ASP A 78 9.06 -3.11 12.36
CA ASP A 78 10.32 -3.20 11.63
C ASP A 78 10.43 -4.50 10.83
N THR A 79 10.11 -5.64 11.47
CA THR A 79 10.11 -6.96 10.82
C THR A 79 9.14 -7.00 9.64
N ALA A 80 7.90 -6.55 9.84
CA ALA A 80 6.90 -6.50 8.78
C ALA A 80 7.34 -5.60 7.62
N THR A 81 7.94 -4.44 7.92
CA THR A 81 8.44 -3.50 6.91
C THR A 81 9.58 -4.11 6.10
N LYS A 82 10.54 -4.78 6.76
CA LYS A 82 11.63 -5.50 6.09
C LYS A 82 11.11 -6.58 5.16
N HIS A 83 10.14 -7.37 5.61
CA HIS A 83 9.52 -8.41 4.77
C HIS A 83 8.81 -7.81 3.56
N LEU A 84 8.04 -6.73 3.74
CA LEU A 84 7.35 -6.07 2.63
C LEU A 84 8.34 -5.61 1.56
N ILE A 85 9.39 -4.88 1.96
CA ILE A 85 10.44 -4.40 1.05
C ILE A 85 11.15 -5.58 0.37
N TYR A 86 11.50 -6.61 1.13
CA TYR A 86 12.15 -7.81 0.60
C TYR A 86 11.31 -8.46 -0.49
N PHE A 87 10.04 -8.78 -0.21
CA PHE A 87 9.17 -9.45 -1.18
C PHE A 87 8.87 -8.58 -2.39
N GLN A 88 8.69 -7.27 -2.23
CA GLN A 88 8.54 -6.34 -3.36
C GLN A 88 9.78 -6.36 -4.26
N ASN A 89 10.98 -6.25 -3.69
CA ASN A 89 12.23 -6.30 -4.46
C ASN A 89 12.43 -7.65 -5.15
N ARG A 90 12.08 -8.76 -4.48
CA ARG A 90 12.14 -10.10 -5.06
C ARG A 90 11.13 -10.28 -6.18
N ALA A 91 9.92 -9.73 -6.06
CA ALA A 91 8.92 -9.76 -7.14
C ALA A 91 9.40 -9.00 -8.38
N LEU A 92 10.02 -7.83 -8.21
CA LEU A 92 10.61 -7.08 -9.33
C LEU A 92 11.77 -7.84 -10.01
N ALA A 93 12.67 -8.41 -9.22
CA ALA A 93 13.77 -9.22 -9.75
C ALA A 93 13.27 -10.50 -10.45
N ASN A 94 12.24 -11.13 -9.89
CA ASN A 94 11.58 -12.30 -10.47
C ASN A 94 10.89 -11.94 -11.80
N GLN A 95 10.20 -10.80 -11.87
CA GLN A 95 9.58 -10.33 -13.10
C GLN A 95 10.62 -10.07 -14.18
N LYS A 96 11.70 -9.36 -13.85
CA LYS A 96 12.81 -9.13 -14.78
C LYS A 96 13.35 -10.45 -15.34
N LYS A 97 13.52 -11.46 -14.48
CA LYS A 97 14.02 -12.76 -14.95
C LYS A 97 12.99 -13.50 -15.81
N ALA A 98 11.71 -13.41 -15.47
CA ALA A 98 10.64 -13.98 -16.28
C ALA A 98 10.59 -13.31 -17.66
N ASP A 99 10.72 -11.99 -17.74
CA ASP A 99 10.75 -11.24 -19.01
C ASP A 99 11.94 -11.66 -19.89
N GLU A 100 13.13 -11.84 -19.30
CA GLU A 100 14.30 -12.39 -20.03
C GLU A 100 14.03 -13.79 -20.59
N LEU A 101 13.31 -14.65 -19.86
CA LEU A 101 12.98 -16.00 -20.33
C LEU A 101 11.88 -15.99 -21.39
N LEU A 102 10.93 -15.05 -21.31
CA LEU A 102 9.85 -14.90 -22.28
C LEU A 102 10.36 -14.60 -23.69
N GLU A 103 11.51 -13.90 -23.82
CA GLU A 103 12.15 -13.64 -25.12
C GLU A 103 12.54 -14.91 -25.88
N PHE A 104 12.70 -16.03 -25.16
CA PHE A 104 13.08 -17.34 -25.70
C PHE A 104 11.96 -18.38 -25.56
N ALA A 105 10.72 -17.96 -25.32
CA ALA A 105 9.59 -18.88 -25.19
C ALA A 105 9.30 -19.60 -26.52
N ASP A 106 9.26 -20.93 -26.49
CA ASP A 106 9.03 -21.76 -27.68
C ASP A 106 7.55 -22.18 -27.82
N ASP A 107 6.82 -22.24 -26.70
CA ASP A 107 5.45 -22.72 -26.67
C ASP A 107 4.51 -21.90 -25.77
N LEU A 108 3.22 -22.27 -25.82
CA LEU A 108 2.19 -21.63 -25.02
C LEU A 108 2.32 -21.93 -23.51
N ALA A 109 2.97 -23.03 -23.14
CA ALA A 109 3.19 -23.37 -21.73
C ALA A 109 4.20 -22.41 -21.08
N ASP A 110 5.25 -22.01 -21.80
CA ASP A 110 6.21 -20.99 -21.36
C ASP A 110 5.53 -19.63 -21.15
N ILE A 111 4.67 -19.24 -22.10
CA ILE A 111 3.88 -18.00 -22.02
C ILE A 111 2.91 -18.03 -20.83
N ASP A 112 2.25 -19.16 -20.60
CA ASP A 112 1.35 -19.34 -19.47
C ASP A 112 2.09 -19.33 -18.12
N ALA A 113 3.27 -19.93 -18.06
CA ALA A 113 4.15 -19.86 -16.88
C ALA A 113 4.55 -18.41 -16.57
N HIS A 114 4.94 -17.64 -17.58
CA HIS A 114 5.22 -16.20 -17.45
C HIS A 114 4.01 -15.44 -16.92
N SER A 115 2.83 -15.63 -17.53
CA SER A 115 1.57 -14.98 -17.12
C SER A 115 1.25 -15.23 -15.64
N ARG A 116 1.42 -16.47 -15.16
CA ARG A 116 1.23 -16.81 -13.73
C ARG A 116 2.26 -16.14 -12.83
N ILE A 117 3.51 -16.03 -13.26
CA ILE A 117 4.56 -15.30 -12.53
C ILE A 117 4.19 -13.83 -12.41
N THR A 118 3.78 -13.20 -13.51
CA THR A 118 3.34 -11.80 -13.53
C THR A 118 2.13 -11.56 -12.65
N ALA A 119 1.13 -12.45 -12.67
CA ALA A 119 -0.02 -12.34 -11.78
C ALA A 119 0.40 -12.37 -10.28
N ARG A 120 1.29 -13.30 -9.90
CA ARG A 120 1.79 -13.39 -8.51
C ARG A 120 2.66 -12.21 -8.09
N ASN A 121 3.53 -11.74 -8.99
CA ASN A 121 4.36 -10.56 -8.74
C ASN A 121 3.49 -9.31 -8.59
N LYS A 122 2.44 -9.16 -9.42
CA LYS A 122 1.45 -8.08 -9.31
C LYS A 122 0.80 -8.09 -7.94
N GLU A 123 0.32 -9.24 -7.46
CA GLU A 123 -0.29 -9.35 -6.13
C GLU A 123 0.69 -8.99 -5.00
N THR A 124 1.96 -9.35 -5.15
CA THR A 124 3.01 -9.03 -4.15
C THR A 124 3.32 -7.53 -4.10
N VAL A 125 3.26 -6.83 -5.24
CA VAL A 125 3.62 -5.41 -5.34
C VAL A 125 2.42 -4.49 -5.10
N LEU A 126 1.25 -4.83 -5.65
CA LEU A 126 0.05 -3.97 -5.64
C LEU A 126 -1.04 -4.46 -4.69
N GLY A 127 -0.87 -5.63 -4.08
CA GLY A 127 -1.90 -6.29 -3.29
C GLY A 127 -2.87 -7.12 -4.14
N LYS A 128 -3.72 -7.89 -3.46
CA LYS A 128 -4.74 -8.72 -4.10
C LYS A 128 -5.85 -7.87 -4.70
N SER A 129 -6.29 -8.23 -5.90
CA SER A 129 -7.51 -7.65 -6.46
C SER A 129 -8.74 -8.19 -5.71
N PRO A 130 -9.82 -7.41 -5.55
CA PRO A 130 -11.06 -7.93 -4.98
C PRO A 130 -11.55 -9.16 -5.76
N GLU A 131 -11.82 -10.26 -5.07
CA GLU A 131 -12.39 -11.45 -5.70
C GLU A 131 -13.82 -11.14 -6.15
N THR A 132 -14.10 -11.32 -7.44
CA THR A 132 -15.47 -11.25 -7.94
C THR A 132 -16.15 -12.58 -7.62
N ILE A 133 -16.91 -12.62 -6.52
CA ILE A 133 -17.71 -13.80 -6.17
C ILE A 133 -19.03 -13.75 -6.96
N ILE A 134 -19.17 -14.62 -7.96
CA ILE A 134 -20.44 -14.77 -8.69
C ILE A 134 -21.32 -15.75 -7.91
N HIS A 135 -22.35 -15.24 -7.24
CA HIS A 135 -23.40 -16.06 -6.65
C HIS A 135 -24.35 -16.55 -7.75
N ASN A 136 -24.14 -17.77 -8.26
CA ASN A 136 -25.09 -18.39 -9.19
C ASN A 136 -26.19 -19.13 -8.40
N THR A 137 -27.20 -18.40 -7.94
CA THR A 137 -28.33 -18.92 -7.13
C THR A 137 -29.27 -19.84 -7.93
N ASN A 138 -29.15 -19.91 -9.26
CA ASN A 138 -30.09 -20.63 -10.13
C ASN A 138 -29.77 -22.12 -10.33
N ALA A 139 -28.67 -22.63 -9.79
CA ALA A 139 -28.33 -24.05 -9.92
C ALA A 139 -29.18 -24.98 -9.02
N GLN A 140 -29.97 -24.45 -8.08
CA GLN A 140 -30.71 -25.24 -7.08
C GLN A 140 -32.25 -25.30 -7.28
N GLN A 141 -32.83 -24.67 -8.32
CA GLN A 141 -34.29 -24.55 -8.43
C GLN A 141 -35.02 -25.58 -9.31
N ASN A 142 -34.32 -26.54 -9.95
CA ASN A 142 -34.94 -27.44 -10.93
C ASN A 142 -35.31 -28.86 -10.44
N VAL A 143 -35.75 -29.04 -9.18
CA VAL A 143 -36.14 -30.38 -8.69
C VAL A 143 -37.61 -30.52 -8.23
N GLU A 144 -38.40 -29.46 -8.09
CA GLU A 144 -39.76 -29.58 -7.54
C GLU A 144 -40.87 -28.91 -8.37
N GLN A 145 -41.05 -29.26 -9.65
CA GLN A 145 -42.33 -29.01 -10.33
C GLN A 145 -42.70 -30.12 -11.31
N THR A 146 -43.26 -31.21 -10.80
CA THR A 146 -44.18 -32.03 -11.61
C THR A 146 -45.32 -32.59 -10.74
N LYS A 147 -46.43 -31.83 -10.66
CA LYS A 147 -47.75 -32.38 -10.37
C LYS A 147 -48.69 -31.90 -11.47
N ILE A 148 -48.98 -32.79 -12.41
CA ILE A 148 -50.01 -32.58 -13.43
C ILE A 148 -51.36 -32.72 -12.73
N VAL A 149 -52.14 -31.63 -12.68
CA VAL A 149 -53.55 -31.66 -12.24
C VAL A 149 -54.40 -31.89 -13.49
N ILE A 150 -55.13 -33.01 -13.53
CA ILE A 150 -56.10 -33.32 -14.58
C ILE A 150 -57.50 -33.17 -13.98
N GLU A 151 -58.20 -32.08 -14.27
CA GLU A 151 -59.64 -31.96 -14.03
C GLU A 151 -60.42 -32.50 -15.24
N ARG A 152 -61.30 -33.48 -15.03
CA ARG A 152 -62.28 -33.90 -16.04
C ARG A 152 -63.56 -33.10 -15.86
N LYS A 153 -63.89 -32.34 -16.91
CA LYS A 153 -65.13 -31.57 -17.10
C LYS A 153 -66.31 -32.54 -17.28
N GLY A 154 -67.42 -32.27 -16.60
CA GLY A 154 -68.56 -33.19 -16.42
C GLY A 154 -69.27 -33.64 -17.70
N LEU A 155 -69.94 -34.79 -17.59
CA LEU A 155 -70.95 -35.27 -18.53
C LEU A 155 -72.27 -35.46 -17.77
N ILE A 156 -73.09 -34.42 -17.91
CA ILE A 156 -74.56 -34.32 -17.97
C ILE A 156 -75.36 -35.49 -17.36
N ASP A 157 -76.16 -35.16 -16.34
CA ASP A 157 -77.23 -35.96 -15.76
C ASP A 157 -78.38 -36.18 -16.77
N GLU A 158 -78.85 -37.43 -16.90
CA GLU A 158 -80.27 -37.84 -17.00
C GLU A 158 -80.40 -39.36 -16.83
#